data_AF-A0A1V4XAL3-F1
#
_entry.id   AF-A0A1V4XAL3-F1
#
_cell.length_a   1.000
_cell.length_b   1.000
_cell.length_c   1.000
_cell.angle_alpha   90.00
_cell.angle_beta   90.00
_cell.angle_gamma   90.00
#
_symmetry.space_group_name_H-M   'P 1'
#
loop_
_entity.id
_entity.type
_entity.pdbx_description
1 polymer ?
#
loop_
_entity_poly.entity_id
_entity_poly.type
_entity_poly.pdbx_seq_one_letter_code
_entity_poly.pdbx_strand_id
1 'polypeptide(L)'
;MPFKMLPGKFYRMPVNFGQSLGPRQRGSDQVLFSEHGPKATNIAVYFRTNKKKLEALLPERFVMASDPIACVRATYLKEIPWLAGRGYNHMGLTIPATFKGKKDLVTGEYLTVLWENLCDPIITGREDLGYPKIYCELPEPVLHAGKMHCTASWLGFKFMDLHISNLREATAKEIGQFSNPESEGVLTYKYMPRTGEWGTADTEYVTLTPFKDPYKKVTELWMGDGSVQFHKATWEELPTLYNIVNVLSALKATEWLGITIVKTVGAKDYSDQRILM
;
A
#
# COMPACT_ATOMS: atom_id res chain seq x y z
N MET A 1 -18.64 12.61 36.05
CA MET A 1 -17.18 12.82 35.85
C MET A 1 -16.89 12.87 34.36
N PRO A 2 -16.05 13.79 33.85
CA PRO A 2 -15.71 13.85 32.43
C PRO A 2 -14.85 12.65 32.01
N PHE A 3 -14.92 12.27 30.73
CA PHE A 3 -14.02 11.27 30.14
C PHE A 3 -12.56 11.68 30.31
N LYS A 4 -11.69 10.72 30.66
CA LYS A 4 -10.24 10.94 30.80
C LYS A 4 -9.49 9.92 29.96
N MET A 5 -8.56 10.41 29.15
CA MET A 5 -7.63 9.55 28.44
C MET A 5 -6.67 8.88 29.41
N LEU A 6 -6.31 7.63 29.11
CA LEU A 6 -5.38 6.81 29.87
C LEU A 6 -3.96 7.04 29.34
N PRO A 7 -2.98 7.36 30.21
CA PRO A 7 -1.59 7.45 29.81
C PRO A 7 -1.09 6.18 29.11
N GLY A 8 -0.29 6.36 28.06
CA GLY A 8 0.31 5.25 27.31
C GLY A 8 -0.64 4.47 26.39
N LYS A 9 -1.89 4.95 26.20
CA LYS A 9 -2.84 4.37 25.24
C LYS A 9 -2.92 5.17 23.95
N PHE A 10 -3.19 4.49 22.85
CA PHE A 10 -3.45 5.09 21.55
C PHE A 10 -4.90 5.57 21.45
N TYR A 11 -5.06 6.75 20.85
CA TYR A 11 -6.36 7.37 20.61
C TYR A 11 -6.44 7.90 19.18
N ARG A 12 -7.63 7.79 18.64
CA ARG A 12 -8.17 8.27 17.36
C ARG A 12 -9.60 8.68 17.62
N MET A 13 -10.17 9.50 16.77
CA MET A 13 -11.60 9.82 16.90
C MET A 13 -12.46 8.57 16.69
N PRO A 14 -13.60 8.42 17.40
CA PRO A 14 -14.08 9.27 18.50
C PRO A 14 -13.45 8.90 19.85
N VAL A 15 -12.70 9.84 20.45
CA VAL A 15 -11.87 9.55 21.64
C VAL A 15 -12.65 9.24 22.90
N ASN A 16 -13.88 9.75 23.01
CA ASN A 16 -14.73 9.63 24.19
C ASN A 16 -15.32 8.22 24.38
N PHE A 17 -15.07 7.30 23.45
CA PHE A 17 -15.41 5.87 23.57
C PHE A 17 -14.24 5.02 24.07
N GLY A 18 -13.13 5.65 24.49
CA GLY A 18 -11.98 4.97 25.05
C GLY A 18 -10.83 4.83 24.07
N GLN A 19 -9.87 3.99 24.44
CA GLN A 19 -8.65 3.77 23.66
C GLN A 19 -9.01 3.18 22.28
N SER A 20 -8.30 3.57 21.24
CA SER A 20 -8.61 3.10 19.88
C SER A 20 -8.13 1.68 19.66
N LEU A 21 -9.04 0.78 19.31
CA LEU A 21 -8.71 -0.60 19.01
C LEU A 21 -8.17 -0.73 17.57
N GLY A 22 -7.43 -1.81 17.33
CA GLY A 22 -6.94 -2.14 15.99
C GLY A 22 -5.64 -2.93 16.05
N PRO A 23 -4.86 -2.93 14.96
CA PRO A 23 -3.67 -3.78 14.85
C PRO A 23 -2.59 -3.50 15.92
N ARG A 24 -2.38 -2.24 16.32
CA ARG A 24 -1.33 -1.86 17.29
C ARG A 24 -1.82 -1.74 18.73
N GLN A 25 -3.13 -1.87 18.96
CA GLN A 25 -3.72 -1.77 20.29
C GLN A 25 -4.89 -2.73 20.42
N ARG A 26 -4.61 -3.83 21.12
CA ARG A 26 -5.56 -4.93 21.32
C ARG A 26 -6.71 -4.54 22.26
N GLY A 27 -7.90 -5.03 21.94
CA GLY A 27 -9.08 -4.99 22.82
C GLY A 27 -9.36 -6.32 23.54
N SER A 28 -8.54 -7.34 23.29
CA SER A 28 -8.67 -8.69 23.83
C SER A 28 -7.29 -9.29 24.11
N ASP A 29 -7.25 -10.45 24.77
CA ASP A 29 -6.00 -11.18 25.04
C ASP A 29 -5.49 -11.98 23.84
N GLN A 30 -6.16 -11.89 22.68
CA GLN A 30 -5.75 -12.62 21.49
C GLN A 30 -4.47 -12.06 20.88
N VAL A 31 -3.67 -12.97 20.31
CA VAL A 31 -2.49 -12.64 19.51
C VAL A 31 -2.97 -12.12 18.15
N LEU A 32 -2.66 -10.86 17.85
CA LEU A 32 -3.14 -10.20 16.64
C LEU A 32 -2.25 -10.43 15.41
N PHE A 33 -0.99 -10.79 15.63
CA PHE A 33 0.05 -10.96 14.62
C PHE A 33 0.95 -12.11 15.00
N SER A 34 1.16 -13.05 14.07
CA SER A 34 1.99 -14.24 14.27
C SER A 34 2.39 -14.82 12.92
N GLU A 35 3.17 -15.89 12.93
CA GLU A 35 3.51 -16.67 11.73
C GLU A 35 2.33 -17.45 11.13
N HIS A 36 1.16 -17.47 11.78
CA HIS A 36 -0.02 -18.22 11.33
C HIS A 36 -1.03 -17.36 10.56
N GLY A 37 -0.90 -16.03 10.60
CA GLY A 37 -1.83 -15.14 9.91
C GLY A 37 -1.43 -13.67 10.01
N PRO A 38 -1.89 -12.81 9.08
CA PRO A 38 -2.87 -13.10 8.02
C PRO A 38 -2.30 -13.90 6.85
N LYS A 39 -3.18 -14.46 6.01
CA LYS A 39 -2.83 -14.99 4.68
C LYS A 39 -2.95 -13.88 3.66
N ALA A 40 -1.99 -13.79 2.73
CA ALA A 40 -2.01 -12.79 1.67
C ALA A 40 -1.70 -13.41 0.31
N THR A 41 -2.39 -12.94 -0.74
CA THR A 41 -1.94 -13.08 -2.14
C THR A 41 -1.54 -11.70 -2.64
N ASN A 42 -0.27 -11.51 -2.95
CA ASN A 42 0.28 -10.25 -3.43
C ASN A 42 0.58 -10.37 -4.93
N ILE A 43 -0.09 -9.57 -5.73
CA ILE A 43 0.11 -9.48 -7.17
C ILE A 43 0.83 -8.17 -7.44
N ALA A 44 2.00 -8.21 -8.06
CA ALA A 44 2.77 -7.03 -8.42
C ALA A 44 3.05 -7.02 -9.93
N VAL A 45 2.73 -5.90 -10.59
CA VAL A 45 3.02 -5.65 -12.01
C VAL A 45 4.05 -4.54 -12.10
N TYR A 46 5.15 -4.83 -12.78
CA TYR A 46 6.26 -3.89 -12.95
C TYR A 46 6.27 -3.37 -14.38
N PHE A 47 6.48 -2.07 -14.56
CA PHE A 47 6.52 -1.49 -15.89
C PHE A 47 7.42 -0.26 -15.93
N ARG A 48 8.09 -0.06 -17.06
CA ARG A 48 8.86 1.14 -17.36
C ARG A 48 7.93 2.19 -17.95
N THR A 49 8.09 3.46 -17.56
CA THR A 49 7.29 4.58 -18.08
C THR A 49 8.12 5.87 -18.15
N ASN A 50 7.46 7.01 -18.36
CA ASN A 50 8.11 8.31 -18.48
C ASN A 50 8.68 8.77 -17.14
N LYS A 51 10.02 8.92 -17.08
CA LYS A 51 10.75 9.38 -15.90
C LYS A 51 10.20 10.68 -15.29
N LYS A 52 9.98 11.71 -16.11
CA LYS A 52 9.49 13.01 -15.63
C LYS A 52 8.12 12.93 -14.96
N LYS A 53 7.25 12.02 -15.43
CA LYS A 53 5.93 11.80 -14.81
C LYS A 53 6.05 11.09 -13.46
N LEU A 54 7.01 10.18 -13.30
CA LEU A 54 7.29 9.55 -12.00
C LEU A 54 7.93 10.54 -11.04
N GLU A 55 8.90 11.34 -11.49
CA GLU A 55 9.52 12.40 -10.69
C GLU A 55 8.50 13.42 -10.19
N ALA A 56 7.50 13.77 -11.00
CA ALA A 56 6.42 14.68 -10.61
C ALA A 56 5.51 14.13 -9.48
N LEU A 57 5.56 12.83 -9.20
CA LEU A 57 4.83 12.20 -8.09
C LEU A 57 5.65 12.17 -6.79
N LEU A 58 6.94 12.50 -6.85
CA LEU A 58 7.83 12.48 -5.70
C LEU A 58 7.79 13.83 -4.97
N PRO A 59 7.51 13.86 -3.66
CA PRO A 59 7.58 15.08 -2.87
C PRO A 59 8.99 15.67 -2.82
N GLU A 60 9.10 16.88 -2.28
CA GLU A 60 10.41 17.48 -2.01
C GLU A 60 11.33 16.53 -1.24
N ARG A 61 12.62 16.59 -1.56
CA ARG A 61 13.69 15.75 -1.01
C ARG A 61 13.66 14.28 -1.43
N PHE A 62 12.68 13.83 -2.20
CA PHE A 62 12.77 12.54 -2.89
C PHE A 62 13.46 12.69 -4.24
N VAL A 63 14.22 11.65 -4.61
CA VAL A 63 14.74 11.47 -5.97
C VAL A 63 14.48 10.02 -6.39
N MET A 64 14.33 9.77 -7.69
CA MET A 64 14.26 8.38 -8.18
C MET A 64 15.55 7.62 -7.83
N ALA A 65 15.40 6.39 -7.36
CA ALA A 65 16.53 5.54 -6.98
C ALA A 65 17.09 4.70 -8.15
N SER A 66 16.28 4.47 -9.19
CA SER A 66 16.64 3.59 -10.30
C SER A 66 16.04 4.05 -11.64
N ASP A 67 16.10 3.19 -12.65
CA ASP A 67 15.35 3.31 -13.90
C ASP A 67 13.88 3.72 -13.67
N PRO A 68 13.20 4.33 -14.66
CA PRO A 68 11.84 4.84 -14.50
C PRO A 68 10.79 3.72 -14.47
N ILE A 69 10.86 2.89 -13.45
CA ILE A 69 10.03 1.73 -13.18
C ILE A 69 9.02 2.10 -12.10
N ALA A 70 7.76 1.74 -12.34
CA ALA A 70 6.70 1.78 -11.35
C ALA A 70 6.18 0.36 -11.10
N CYS A 71 5.62 0.15 -9.91
CA CYS A 71 5.00 -1.10 -9.52
C CYS A 71 3.55 -0.83 -9.09
N VAL A 72 2.58 -1.49 -9.74
CA VAL A 72 1.22 -1.59 -9.19
C VAL A 72 1.12 -2.91 -8.45
N ARG A 73 0.79 -2.84 -7.16
CA ARG A 73 0.63 -4.01 -6.30
C ARG A 73 -0.81 -4.09 -5.79
N ALA A 74 -1.47 -5.21 -6.06
CA ALA A 74 -2.75 -5.58 -5.44
C ALA A 74 -2.53 -6.73 -4.44
N THR A 75 -3.06 -6.60 -3.23
CA THR A 75 -2.95 -7.59 -2.17
C THR A 75 -4.33 -7.96 -1.66
N TYR A 76 -4.54 -9.27 -1.53
CA TYR A 76 -5.78 -9.88 -1.06
C TYR A 76 -5.53 -10.56 0.27
N LEU A 77 -6.03 -9.98 1.36
CA LEU A 77 -5.78 -10.46 2.72
C LEU A 77 -6.96 -11.25 3.25
N LYS A 78 -6.68 -12.37 3.89
CA LYS A 78 -7.66 -13.25 4.53
C LYS A 78 -7.20 -13.60 5.94
N GLU A 79 -8.16 -13.98 6.78
CA GLU A 79 -7.88 -14.49 8.13
C GLU A 79 -7.10 -13.47 8.98
N ILE A 80 -7.47 -12.19 8.94
CA ILE A 80 -6.79 -11.13 9.69
C ILE A 80 -7.21 -11.20 11.16
N PRO A 81 -6.31 -11.48 12.12
CA PRO A 81 -6.72 -11.72 13.51
C PRO A 81 -7.32 -10.48 14.19
N TRP A 82 -6.75 -9.28 13.95
CA TRP A 82 -7.30 -8.04 14.52
C TRP A 82 -8.66 -7.62 13.93
N LEU A 83 -9.11 -8.29 12.86
CA LEU A 83 -10.45 -8.16 12.29
C LEU A 83 -11.32 -9.40 12.57
N ALA A 84 -10.94 -10.23 13.55
CA ALA A 84 -11.61 -11.48 13.91
C ALA A 84 -11.76 -12.43 12.70
N GLY A 85 -10.70 -12.60 11.93
CA GLY A 85 -10.62 -13.55 10.80
C GLY A 85 -11.15 -13.02 9.47
N ARG A 86 -11.73 -11.81 9.44
CA ARG A 86 -12.15 -11.17 8.18
C ARG A 86 -10.95 -10.77 7.32
N GLY A 87 -11.22 -10.54 6.03
CA GLY A 87 -10.26 -10.08 5.04
C GLY A 87 -10.54 -8.67 4.56
N TYR A 88 -9.57 -8.07 3.88
CA TYR A 88 -9.75 -6.87 3.05
C TYR A 88 -8.69 -6.87 1.95
N ASN A 89 -8.92 -6.07 0.92
CA ASN A 89 -8.03 -5.99 -0.23
C ASN A 89 -7.47 -4.57 -0.34
N HIS A 90 -6.25 -4.45 -0.85
CA HIS A 90 -5.66 -3.15 -1.15
C HIS A 90 -4.87 -3.15 -2.45
N MET A 91 -4.78 -1.99 -3.11
CA MET A 91 -3.99 -1.79 -4.32
C MET A 91 -3.26 -0.45 -4.25
N GLY A 92 -1.99 -0.40 -4.65
CA GLY A 92 -1.23 0.85 -4.66
C GLY A 92 -0.16 0.89 -5.73
N LEU A 93 0.38 2.09 -5.95
CA LEU A 93 1.50 2.32 -6.85
C LEU A 93 2.73 2.77 -6.09
N THR A 94 3.85 2.05 -6.28
CA THR A 94 5.16 2.41 -5.72
C THR A 94 6.16 2.82 -6.79
N ILE A 95 7.08 3.69 -6.40
CA ILE A 95 8.22 4.15 -7.19
C ILE A 95 9.48 3.94 -6.35
N PRO A 96 10.53 3.28 -6.86
CA PRO A 96 11.82 3.21 -6.19
C PRO A 96 12.41 4.62 -6.04
N ALA A 97 12.61 5.07 -4.81
CA ALA A 97 13.04 6.42 -4.51
C ALA A 97 13.99 6.48 -3.30
N THR A 98 14.85 7.49 -3.31
CA THR A 98 15.71 7.84 -2.18
C THR A 98 15.21 9.13 -1.55
N PHE A 99 14.90 9.08 -0.26
CA PHE A 99 14.62 10.27 0.54
C PHE A 99 15.93 10.85 1.06
N LYS A 100 16.17 12.14 0.76
CA LYS A 100 17.31 12.94 1.22
C LYS A 100 16.85 13.87 2.34
N GLY A 101 16.64 13.28 3.51
CA GLY A 101 16.32 14.01 4.74
C GLY A 101 17.46 14.92 5.19
N LYS A 102 17.22 15.68 6.26
CA LYS A 102 18.26 16.48 6.90
C LYS A 102 19.29 15.60 7.62
N LYS A 103 18.86 14.42 8.09
CA LYS A 103 19.68 13.46 8.82
C LYS A 103 19.63 12.08 8.19
N ASP A 104 18.48 11.69 7.65
CA ASP A 104 18.29 10.38 7.06
C ASP A 104 18.54 10.40 5.55
N LEU A 105 19.27 9.40 5.05
CA LEU A 105 19.38 9.08 3.62
C LEU A 105 18.88 7.65 3.46
N VAL A 106 17.66 7.49 2.93
CA VAL A 106 16.97 6.20 2.91
C VAL A 106 16.48 5.88 1.51
N THR A 107 16.83 4.70 1.01
CA THR A 107 16.32 4.18 -0.28
C THR A 107 15.22 3.16 -0.02
N GLY A 108 14.10 3.29 -0.72
CA GLY A 108 12.95 2.41 -0.55
C GLY A 108 11.89 2.57 -1.62
N GLU A 109 10.74 1.99 -1.37
CA GLU A 109 9.57 2.07 -2.25
C GLU A 109 8.67 3.22 -1.79
N TYR A 110 8.69 4.35 -2.50
CA TYR A 110 7.76 5.44 -2.21
C TYR A 110 6.35 5.07 -2.66
N LEU A 111 5.44 4.93 -1.69
CA LEU A 111 4.04 4.63 -1.93
C LEU A 111 3.28 5.92 -2.23
N THR A 112 2.86 6.08 -3.48
CA THR A 112 2.19 7.30 -3.97
C THR A 112 0.74 7.38 -3.51
N VAL A 113 0.05 6.24 -3.51
CA VAL A 113 -1.36 6.10 -3.13
C VAL A 113 -1.64 4.63 -2.81
N LEU A 114 -2.57 4.39 -1.88
CA LEU A 114 -3.06 3.05 -1.55
C LEU A 114 -4.59 3.05 -1.47
N TRP A 115 -5.26 2.31 -2.33
CA TRP A 115 -6.68 2.05 -2.22
C TRP A 115 -6.95 0.81 -1.37
N GLU A 116 -7.97 0.85 -0.51
CA GLU A 116 -8.46 -0.31 0.25
C GLU A 116 -9.99 -0.39 0.21
N ASN A 117 -10.54 -1.59 0.39
CA ASN A 117 -11.99 -1.82 0.39
C ASN A 117 -12.63 -1.90 1.79
N LEU A 118 -11.89 -1.54 2.84
CA LEU A 118 -12.38 -1.51 4.22
C LEU A 118 -11.88 -0.25 4.94
N CYS A 119 -12.75 0.41 5.70
CA CYS A 119 -12.45 1.68 6.35
C CYS A 119 -11.44 1.55 7.52
N ASP A 120 -11.56 0.48 8.30
CA ASP A 120 -10.72 0.22 9.49
C ASP A 120 -9.20 0.27 9.20
N PRO A 121 -8.67 -0.43 8.17
CA PRO A 121 -7.25 -0.31 7.81
C PRO A 121 -6.90 1.05 7.18
N ILE A 122 -7.86 1.76 6.55
CA ILE A 122 -7.64 3.10 5.98
C ILE A 122 -7.35 4.09 7.10
N ILE A 123 -8.26 4.18 8.07
CA ILE A 123 -8.16 5.12 9.20
C ILE A 123 -6.85 4.88 9.95
N THR A 124 -6.63 3.64 10.39
CA THR A 124 -5.45 3.31 11.20
C THR A 124 -4.14 3.48 10.43
N GLY A 125 -4.12 3.17 9.13
CA GLY A 125 -2.93 3.36 8.30
C GLY A 125 -2.60 4.83 8.03
N ARG A 126 -3.60 5.69 7.82
CA ARG A 126 -3.39 7.13 7.63
C ARG A 126 -2.95 7.81 8.91
N GLU A 127 -3.72 7.60 9.99
CA GLU A 127 -3.56 8.34 11.24
C GLU A 127 -2.35 7.85 12.04
N ASP A 128 -2.10 6.54 12.08
CA ASP A 128 -0.97 6.00 12.85
C ASP A 128 0.32 6.09 12.03
N LEU A 129 0.28 5.67 10.75
CA LEU A 129 1.49 5.37 9.97
C LEU A 129 1.83 6.41 8.89
N GLY A 130 0.84 7.17 8.40
CA GLY A 130 1.03 8.12 7.30
C GLY A 130 0.88 7.52 5.90
N TYR A 131 0.31 6.32 5.80
CA TYR A 131 0.03 5.73 4.49
C TYR A 131 -1.03 6.56 3.74
N PRO A 132 -0.86 6.79 2.42
CA PRO A 132 -1.79 7.60 1.61
C PRO A 132 -3.02 6.79 1.21
N LYS A 133 -3.76 6.31 2.23
CA LYS A 133 -4.87 5.38 2.03
C LYS A 133 -6.15 6.11 1.63
N ILE A 134 -6.92 5.52 0.72
CA ILE A 134 -8.24 5.96 0.27
C ILE A 134 -9.12 4.75 -0.05
N TYR A 135 -10.43 4.95 -0.13
CA TYR A 135 -11.38 3.86 -0.36
C TYR A 135 -11.56 3.55 -1.85
N CYS A 136 -11.70 2.27 -2.20
CA CYS A 136 -12.33 1.83 -3.45
C CYS A 136 -13.00 0.46 -3.26
N GLU A 137 -13.89 0.10 -4.18
CA GLU A 137 -14.33 -1.27 -4.36
C GLU A 137 -13.20 -2.08 -5.03
N LEU A 138 -12.75 -3.14 -4.37
CA LEU A 138 -11.66 -3.99 -4.83
C LEU A 138 -12.04 -5.46 -4.61
N PRO A 139 -12.82 -6.07 -5.53
CA PRO A 139 -13.27 -7.47 -5.41
C PRO A 139 -12.10 -8.46 -5.58
N GLU A 140 -12.32 -9.71 -5.19
CA GLU A 140 -11.36 -10.81 -5.44
C GLU A 140 -11.04 -10.94 -6.94
N PRO A 141 -9.83 -11.43 -7.30
CA PRO A 141 -9.48 -11.65 -8.71
C PRO A 141 -10.38 -12.69 -9.36
N VAL A 142 -10.74 -12.47 -10.61
CA VAL A 142 -11.41 -13.48 -11.44
C VAL A 142 -10.36 -14.27 -12.19
N LEU A 143 -10.35 -15.59 -12.04
CA LEU A 143 -9.47 -16.51 -12.74
C LEU A 143 -10.28 -17.36 -13.73
N HIS A 144 -9.96 -17.27 -15.01
CA HIS A 144 -10.60 -18.08 -16.06
C HIS A 144 -9.60 -18.43 -17.16
N ALA A 145 -9.55 -19.71 -17.56
CA ALA A 145 -8.69 -20.20 -18.65
C ALA A 145 -7.22 -19.75 -18.54
N GLY A 146 -6.64 -19.80 -17.32
CA GLY A 146 -5.25 -19.41 -17.07
C GLY A 146 -4.97 -17.91 -17.12
N LYS A 147 -6.02 -17.07 -17.24
CA LYS A 147 -5.93 -15.61 -17.19
C LYS A 147 -6.58 -15.10 -15.92
N MET A 148 -5.90 -14.16 -15.26
CA MET A 148 -6.42 -13.51 -14.06
C MET A 148 -6.70 -12.05 -14.35
N HIS A 149 -7.82 -11.56 -13.83
CA HIS A 149 -8.28 -10.18 -13.98
C HIS A 149 -8.62 -9.60 -12.61
N CYS A 150 -8.01 -8.47 -12.29
CA CYS A 150 -8.29 -7.68 -11.10
C CYS A 150 -8.87 -6.33 -11.53
N THR A 151 -9.81 -5.81 -10.76
CA THR A 151 -10.45 -4.52 -11.05
C THR A 151 -10.51 -3.67 -9.80
N ALA A 152 -10.52 -2.34 -9.96
CA ALA A 152 -10.88 -1.40 -8.90
C ALA A 152 -11.92 -0.41 -9.42
N SER A 153 -12.92 -0.11 -8.58
CA SER A 153 -14.00 0.81 -8.90
C SER A 153 -14.39 1.71 -7.73
N TRP A 154 -15.16 2.75 -8.01
CA TRP A 154 -15.81 3.54 -6.99
C TRP A 154 -17.21 3.90 -7.46
N LEU A 155 -18.22 3.46 -6.70
CA LEU A 155 -19.65 3.70 -6.98
C LEU A 155 -20.03 3.39 -8.44
N GLY A 156 -19.53 2.26 -8.95
CA GLY A 156 -19.81 1.79 -10.32
C GLY A 156 -18.86 2.30 -11.41
N PHE A 157 -18.03 3.31 -11.16
CA PHE A 157 -16.98 3.70 -12.11
C PHE A 157 -15.74 2.83 -11.94
N LYS A 158 -15.49 1.94 -12.90
CA LYS A 158 -14.27 1.12 -12.93
C LYS A 158 -13.09 1.94 -13.45
N PHE A 159 -12.17 2.27 -12.57
CA PHE A 159 -11.01 3.09 -12.91
C PHE A 159 -9.73 2.29 -13.17
N MET A 160 -9.71 0.98 -12.87
CA MET A 160 -8.52 0.15 -13.09
C MET A 160 -8.88 -1.26 -13.57
N ASP A 161 -8.12 -1.74 -14.54
CA ASP A 161 -8.05 -3.14 -14.96
C ASP A 161 -6.60 -3.64 -14.88
N LEU A 162 -6.38 -4.80 -14.29
CA LEU A 162 -5.09 -5.48 -14.23
C LEU A 162 -5.26 -6.90 -14.77
N HIS A 163 -4.53 -7.22 -15.84
CA HIS A 163 -4.59 -8.51 -16.51
C HIS A 163 -3.29 -9.28 -16.33
N ILE A 164 -3.41 -10.59 -16.16
CA ILE A 164 -2.30 -11.51 -15.97
C ILE A 164 -2.50 -12.73 -16.85
N SER A 165 -1.42 -13.22 -17.45
CA SER A 165 -1.39 -14.44 -18.25
C SER A 165 -0.04 -15.14 -18.11
N ASN A 166 0.05 -16.36 -18.69
CA ASN A 166 1.30 -17.11 -18.79
C ASN A 166 1.96 -17.35 -17.43
N LEU A 167 1.14 -17.62 -16.40
CA LEU A 167 1.61 -17.89 -15.05
C LEU A 167 2.41 -19.19 -15.00
N ARG A 168 3.56 -19.11 -14.33
CA ARG A 168 4.40 -20.26 -13.98
C ARG A 168 4.96 -20.08 -12.58
N GLU A 169 5.32 -21.19 -11.94
CA GLU A 169 6.09 -21.13 -10.71
C GLU A 169 7.47 -20.53 -10.98
N ALA A 170 7.97 -19.77 -10.01
CA ALA A 170 9.32 -19.25 -10.05
C ALA A 170 10.34 -20.36 -9.77
N THR A 171 11.47 -20.31 -10.47
CA THR A 171 12.59 -21.22 -10.23
C THR A 171 13.31 -20.86 -8.92
N ALA A 172 14.07 -21.80 -8.36
CA ALA A 172 14.87 -21.56 -7.14
C ALA A 172 15.83 -20.35 -7.28
N LYS A 173 16.40 -20.15 -8.48
CA LYS A 173 17.26 -19.00 -8.78
C LYS A 173 16.48 -17.68 -8.70
N GLU A 174 15.29 -17.63 -9.30
CA GLU A 174 14.43 -16.44 -9.30
C GLU A 174 13.93 -16.11 -7.89
N ILE A 175 13.61 -17.12 -7.08
CA ILE A 175 13.28 -16.96 -5.66
C ILE A 175 14.45 -16.31 -4.91
N GLY A 176 15.68 -16.78 -5.14
CA GLY A 176 16.89 -16.21 -4.51
C GLY A 176 17.21 -14.77 -4.93
N GLN A 177 16.63 -14.28 -6.03
CA GLN A 177 16.81 -12.92 -6.57
C GLN A 177 15.59 -12.02 -6.35
N PHE A 178 14.55 -12.51 -5.69
CA PHE A 178 13.25 -11.83 -5.59
C PHE A 178 13.27 -10.56 -4.72
N SER A 179 14.22 -10.43 -3.79
CA SER A 179 14.33 -9.23 -2.95
C SER A 179 15.15 -8.14 -3.62
N ASN A 180 14.69 -6.89 -3.54
CA ASN A 180 15.51 -5.71 -3.81
C ASN A 180 16.39 -5.44 -2.58
N PRO A 181 17.69 -5.76 -2.60
CA PRO A 181 18.55 -5.62 -1.43
C PRO A 181 18.80 -4.16 -1.03
N GLU A 182 18.55 -3.21 -1.94
CA GLU A 182 18.77 -1.78 -1.70
C GLU A 182 17.57 -1.09 -1.03
N SER A 183 16.41 -1.75 -1.01
CA SER A 183 15.20 -1.19 -0.41
C SER A 183 15.19 -1.43 1.10
N GLU A 184 15.19 -0.35 1.87
CA GLU A 184 15.03 -0.40 3.32
C GLU A 184 13.57 -0.61 3.75
N GLY A 185 12.61 -0.44 2.83
CA GLY A 185 11.19 -0.63 3.09
C GLY A 185 10.27 0.31 2.30
N VAL A 186 9.09 0.57 2.86
CA VAL A 186 8.07 1.45 2.24
C VAL A 186 8.17 2.84 2.82
N LEU A 187 8.34 3.84 1.95
CA LEU A 187 8.36 5.26 2.28
C LEU A 187 6.97 5.86 2.05
N THR A 188 6.47 6.63 3.02
CA THR A 188 5.19 7.35 2.88
C THR A 188 5.31 8.79 3.35
N TYR A 189 4.41 9.66 2.89
CA TYR A 189 4.37 11.07 3.26
C TYR A 189 3.12 11.35 4.09
N LYS A 190 3.29 11.57 5.39
CA LYS A 190 2.18 11.88 6.29
C LYS A 190 1.89 13.37 6.23
N TYR A 191 0.63 13.71 5.98
CA TYR A 191 0.13 15.08 6.02
C TYR A 191 -1.26 15.10 6.68
N MET A 192 -1.44 15.92 7.71
CA MET A 192 -2.74 16.22 8.31
C MET A 192 -2.96 17.74 8.32
N PRO A 193 -4.05 18.25 7.70
CA PRO A 193 -4.30 19.68 7.62
C PRO A 193 -4.74 20.26 8.96
N ARG A 194 -4.34 21.51 9.22
CA ARG A 194 -4.83 22.30 10.35
C ARG A 194 -6.25 22.79 10.07
N THR A 195 -7.14 22.59 11.05
CA THR A 195 -8.53 23.03 10.93
C THR A 195 -8.62 24.56 10.96
N GLY A 196 -9.24 25.15 9.94
CA GLY A 196 -9.47 26.60 9.85
C GLY A 196 -8.30 27.41 9.26
N GLU A 197 -7.12 26.82 9.10
CA GLU A 197 -5.94 27.41 8.45
C GLU A 197 -5.58 26.62 7.20
N TRP A 198 -6.42 26.70 6.17
CA TRP A 198 -6.30 25.88 4.95
C TRP A 198 -4.95 26.08 4.25
N GLY A 199 -4.26 24.96 3.99
CA GLY A 199 -2.90 24.94 3.43
C GLY A 199 -1.80 24.73 4.47
N THR A 200 -2.09 24.90 5.76
CA THR A 200 -1.14 24.64 6.86
C THR A 200 -1.32 23.23 7.40
N ALA A 201 -0.22 22.52 7.67
CA ALA A 201 -0.26 21.20 8.29
C ALA A 201 -0.26 21.28 9.83
N ASP A 202 -1.06 20.43 10.49
CA ASP A 202 -0.85 20.07 11.90
C ASP A 202 0.27 19.03 12.05
N THR A 203 0.46 18.20 11.03
CA THR A 203 1.56 17.22 10.99
C THR A 203 2.01 16.98 9.56
N GLU A 204 3.32 16.97 9.34
CA GLU A 204 3.93 16.79 8.02
C GLU A 204 5.31 16.17 8.15
N TYR A 205 5.49 14.93 7.67
CA TYR A 205 6.78 14.25 7.66
C TYR A 205 6.77 12.97 6.82
N VAL A 206 7.97 12.52 6.45
CA VAL A 206 8.17 11.22 5.82
C VAL A 206 8.25 10.13 6.90
N THR A 207 7.67 8.98 6.61
CA THR A 207 7.79 7.79 7.45
C THR A 207 8.34 6.61 6.65
N LEU A 208 9.02 5.70 7.34
CA LEU A 208 9.53 4.44 6.81
C LEU A 208 8.91 3.28 7.57
N THR A 209 8.28 2.37 6.82
CA THR A 209 7.99 1.01 7.27
C THR A 209 9.16 0.12 6.87
N PRO A 210 9.97 -0.38 7.82
CA PRO A 210 11.10 -1.23 7.49
C PRO A 210 10.66 -2.53 6.79
N PHE A 211 11.48 -3.03 5.86
CA PHE A 211 11.17 -4.25 5.10
C PHE A 211 11.06 -5.51 5.97
N LYS A 212 11.90 -5.61 7.02
CA LYS A 212 11.99 -6.80 7.88
C LYS A 212 10.65 -7.11 8.54
N ASP A 213 10.18 -8.34 8.38
CA ASP A 213 8.98 -8.87 9.02
C ASP A 213 9.32 -10.27 9.59
N PRO A 214 9.41 -10.41 10.93
CA PRO A 214 9.83 -11.67 11.55
C PRO A 214 8.81 -12.80 11.44
N TYR A 215 7.55 -12.50 11.13
CA TYR A 215 6.47 -13.48 11.09
C TYR A 215 6.13 -13.92 9.67
N LYS A 216 6.39 -13.06 8.68
CA LYS A 216 6.00 -13.29 7.29
C LYS A 216 6.83 -14.40 6.65
N LYS A 217 6.14 -15.40 6.13
CA LYS A 217 6.70 -16.51 5.36
C LYS A 217 6.12 -16.51 3.96
N VAL A 218 6.97 -16.59 2.95
CA VAL A 218 6.55 -16.82 1.55
C VAL A 218 6.27 -18.30 1.39
N THR A 219 5.08 -18.63 0.90
CA THR A 219 4.66 -20.02 0.67
C THR A 219 4.67 -20.39 -0.81
N GLU A 220 4.42 -19.43 -1.70
CA GLU A 220 4.46 -19.62 -3.14
C GLU A 220 4.96 -18.35 -3.83
N LEU A 221 5.69 -18.53 -4.93
CA LEU A 221 6.10 -17.45 -5.83
C LEU A 221 5.82 -17.88 -7.28
N TRP A 222 5.05 -17.05 -7.98
CA TRP A 222 4.74 -17.22 -9.39
C TRP A 222 5.21 -16.01 -10.18
N MET A 223 5.51 -16.22 -11.45
CA MET A 223 5.88 -15.20 -12.43
C MET A 223 5.04 -15.36 -13.69
N GLY A 224 4.96 -14.30 -14.50
CA GLY A 224 4.24 -14.32 -15.76
C GLY A 224 4.21 -12.96 -16.42
N ASP A 225 3.27 -12.80 -17.34
CA ASP A 225 3.02 -11.53 -18.02
C ASP A 225 1.87 -10.80 -17.37
N GLY A 226 1.91 -9.47 -17.42
CA GLY A 226 0.77 -8.69 -17.01
C GLY A 226 0.86 -7.24 -17.38
N SER A 227 -0.29 -6.60 -17.27
CA SER A 227 -0.50 -5.20 -17.63
C SER A 227 -1.50 -4.57 -16.69
N VAL A 228 -1.40 -3.25 -16.54
CA VAL A 228 -2.36 -2.44 -15.81
C VAL A 228 -2.84 -1.28 -16.68
N GLN A 229 -4.14 -1.01 -16.63
CA GLN A 229 -4.76 0.12 -17.29
C GLN A 229 -5.57 0.91 -16.28
N PHE A 230 -5.24 2.20 -16.14
CA PHE A 230 -6.09 3.15 -15.44
C PHE A 230 -6.94 3.92 -16.45
N HIS A 231 -8.23 4.01 -16.19
CA HIS A 231 -9.19 4.72 -17.04
C HIS A 231 -9.30 6.16 -16.59
N LYS A 232 -9.16 7.08 -17.55
CA LYS A 232 -9.33 8.51 -17.28
C LYS A 232 -10.78 8.74 -16.84
N ALA A 233 -10.96 9.46 -15.74
CA ALA A 233 -12.25 9.82 -15.18
C ALA A 233 -12.55 11.31 -15.39
N THR A 234 -13.82 11.61 -15.58
CA THR A 234 -14.41 12.94 -15.40
C THR A 234 -14.62 13.23 -13.91
N TRP A 235 -15.04 14.46 -13.59
CA TRP A 235 -15.37 14.81 -12.21
C TRP A 235 -16.65 14.08 -11.76
N GLU A 236 -17.64 13.94 -12.62
CA GLU A 236 -18.93 13.29 -12.32
C GLU A 236 -18.75 11.80 -11.98
N GLU A 237 -17.81 11.14 -12.64
CA GLU A 237 -17.50 9.72 -12.41
C GLU A 237 -16.71 9.48 -11.12
N LEU A 238 -15.82 10.42 -10.74
CA LEU A 238 -14.86 10.21 -9.65
C LEU A 238 -14.48 11.51 -8.93
N PRO A 239 -15.43 12.25 -8.33
CA PRO A 239 -15.30 13.67 -7.98
C PRO A 239 -14.16 14.00 -7.01
N THR A 240 -13.81 13.06 -6.13
CA THR A 240 -12.75 13.24 -5.13
C THR A 240 -11.44 12.57 -5.49
N LEU A 241 -11.41 11.73 -6.54
CA LEU A 241 -10.24 10.90 -6.90
C LEU A 241 -9.83 11.00 -8.38
N TYR A 242 -10.58 11.73 -9.23
CA TYR A 242 -10.30 11.83 -10.67
C TYR A 242 -8.92 12.42 -10.95
N ASN A 243 -8.45 13.35 -10.11
CA ASN A 243 -7.10 13.91 -10.21
C ASN A 243 -6.03 12.81 -10.02
N ILE A 244 -6.22 11.90 -9.07
CA ILE A 244 -5.30 10.80 -8.78
C ILE A 244 -5.30 9.82 -9.95
N VAL A 245 -6.48 9.33 -10.33
CA VAL A 245 -6.63 8.34 -11.39
C VAL A 245 -6.16 8.89 -12.74
N ASN A 246 -6.42 10.16 -13.05
CA ASN A 246 -6.00 10.75 -14.31
C ASN A 246 -4.48 10.87 -14.42
N VAL A 247 -3.79 11.18 -13.31
CA VAL A 247 -2.33 11.13 -13.27
C VAL A 247 -1.82 9.71 -13.53
N LEU A 248 -2.40 8.70 -12.88
CA LEU A 248 -2.03 7.30 -13.12
C LEU A 248 -2.31 6.84 -14.55
N SER A 249 -3.45 7.24 -15.13
CA SER A 249 -3.82 6.93 -16.53
C SER A 249 -2.82 7.48 -17.55
N ALA A 250 -2.09 8.54 -17.18
CA ALA A 250 -1.08 9.16 -18.01
C ALA A 250 0.28 8.44 -17.95
N LEU A 251 0.49 7.53 -17.00
CA LEU A 251 1.69 6.68 -16.88
C LEU A 251 1.60 5.51 -17.89
N LYS A 252 1.73 5.83 -19.18
CA LYS A 252 1.73 4.80 -20.23
C LYS A 252 3.00 3.95 -20.11
N ALA A 253 2.83 2.64 -20.00
CA ALA A 253 3.95 1.71 -20.01
C ALA A 253 4.66 1.78 -21.38
N THR A 254 5.97 1.99 -21.37
CA THR A 254 6.82 1.81 -22.54
C THR A 254 7.27 0.35 -22.66
N GLU A 255 7.28 -0.37 -21.54
CA GLU A 255 7.64 -1.78 -21.45
C GLU A 255 7.00 -2.39 -20.21
N TRP A 256 6.42 -3.58 -20.36
CA TRP A 256 5.96 -4.41 -19.24
C TRP A 256 7.09 -5.34 -18.83
N LEU A 257 7.47 -5.30 -17.55
CA LEU A 257 8.58 -6.09 -17.00
C LEU A 257 8.12 -7.42 -16.40
N GLY A 258 6.85 -7.75 -16.62
CA GLY A 258 6.21 -8.94 -16.07
C GLY A 258 5.56 -8.70 -14.71
N ILE A 259 5.17 -9.81 -14.10
CA ILE A 259 4.45 -9.83 -12.83
C ILE A 259 5.05 -10.83 -11.87
N THR A 260 4.74 -10.62 -10.59
CA THR A 260 4.92 -11.64 -9.56
C THR A 260 3.62 -11.86 -8.79
N ILE A 261 3.32 -13.11 -8.44
CA ILE A 261 2.30 -13.45 -7.45
C ILE A 261 2.99 -14.13 -6.28
N VAL A 262 2.92 -13.51 -5.11
CA VAL A 262 3.51 -14.03 -3.87
C VAL A 262 2.42 -14.34 -2.87
N LYS A 263 2.30 -15.62 -2.51
CA LYS A 263 1.47 -16.00 -1.38
C LYS A 263 2.30 -16.00 -0.11
N THR A 264 1.75 -15.41 0.95
CA THR A 264 2.41 -15.32 2.24
C THR A 264 1.48 -15.68 3.39
N VAL A 265 2.06 -16.13 4.49
CA VAL A 265 1.38 -16.28 5.79
C VAL A 265 2.16 -15.50 6.83
N GLY A 266 1.45 -14.82 7.72
CA GLY A 266 2.02 -14.04 8.80
C GLY A 266 2.37 -12.61 8.39
N ALA A 267 2.33 -11.72 9.37
CA ALA A 267 2.76 -10.33 9.23
C ALA A 267 3.11 -9.75 10.60
N LYS A 268 3.87 -8.66 10.61
CA LYS A 268 4.03 -7.78 11.77
C LYS A 268 2.87 -6.78 11.90
N ASP A 269 2.80 -6.11 13.05
CA ASP A 269 1.80 -5.09 13.39
C ASP A 269 2.14 -3.66 12.90
N TYR A 270 3.34 -3.52 12.30
CA TYR A 270 3.91 -2.27 11.81
C TYR A 270 4.22 -1.24 12.91
N SER A 271 4.37 -1.68 14.16
CA SER A 271 4.79 -0.81 15.28
C SER A 271 6.22 -0.27 15.14
N ASP A 272 7.03 -0.85 14.24
CA ASP A 272 8.38 -0.39 13.91
C ASP A 272 8.41 0.76 12.88
N GLN A 273 7.25 1.32 12.54
CA GLN A 273 7.13 2.54 11.76
C GLN A 273 7.89 3.69 12.41
N ARG A 274 8.72 4.38 11.63
CA ARG A 274 9.51 5.52 12.14
C ARG A 274 9.41 6.75 11.25
N ILE A 275 9.54 7.92 11.87
CA ILE A 275 9.65 9.21 11.17
C ILE A 275 11.09 9.38 10.69
N LEU A 276 11.27 9.92 9.48
CA LEU A 276 12.56 10.33 8.93
C LEU A 276 12.69 11.87 9.00
N MET A 277 13.89 12.35 9.32
CA MET A 277 14.22 13.77 9.51
C MET A 277 15.02 14.35 8.34
#